data_AF-A0A534ZYD1-F1
#
_entry.id   AF-A0A534ZYD1-F1
#
_cell.length_a   1.000
_cell.length_b   1.000
_cell.length_c   1.000
_cell.angle_alpha   90.00
_cell.angle_beta   90.00
_cell.angle_gamma   90.00
#
_symmetry.space_group_name_H-M   'P 1'
#
loop_
_entity.id
_entity.type
_entity.pdbx_description
1 polymer ?
#
loop_
_entity_poly.entity_id
_entity_poly.type
_entity_poly.pdbx_seq_one_letter_code
_entity_poly.pdbx_strand_id
1 'polypeptide(L)'
;MSMVPMSRWTWTTGPGASSSSATGRTSRWRPHASSWVPRASPSSCTEPREASLETWVPASLPCGDSTVERRSTARRRAAIRLSGRSRRCGRRLASRSDRSSTCTPPPCIMCSCAWLETTRRPVSLPPSPTRPRPSPWPTRSSRPAGTASPSRLLPGRSRSRNLHVADASRQTLVGRAVLEDRVVGARIVVAGGQIEAIEEDDEGQNGPFLTPGFVDVHVHGWGGHDAMGNEAALDGMARALLRHGVTSFVPAAVTSPLDRLAAFADRVRQWSPAAPEDGAEPLGFNIEGPCISPEKKGAQNEAFIQLPSAVDRGALGPMLDGLRIMTVAPERDGALDLVRWLADAGVNVSLGHSNATAPEASQGYAAGARTTTHLFNAMSGVDNHRPGLAVAALTNDEVYVELVADGLHVERSVWPIVLRAKPATRLVLVSDAIGLAGTGDGRMWIGDLEVEVRNGECRLVSDGRLAGSVIALDTAVRNLVAAGVPLPLAVRAASRNPLELIGAGDRGTLAPGQRADLVELDDALSVLRVMKRGGWYPGAGPTGATA
;
A
#
# COMPACT_ATOMS: atom_id res chain seq x y z
N MET A 1 37.21 14.29 -29.84
CA MET A 1 38.28 13.38 -29.35
C MET A 1 37.90 12.91 -27.95
N SER A 2 38.51 11.81 -27.48
CA SER A 2 38.19 11.06 -26.24
C SER A 2 36.81 10.40 -26.18
N MET A 3 36.77 9.16 -26.66
CA MET A 3 35.92 8.10 -26.09
C MET A 3 36.67 7.45 -24.92
N VAL A 4 35.96 7.05 -23.87
CA VAL A 4 36.45 6.17 -22.80
C VAL A 4 35.64 4.86 -22.86
N PRO A 5 36.26 3.67 -22.78
CA PRO A 5 35.60 2.41 -23.14
C PRO A 5 34.87 1.71 -21.99
N MET A 6 33.90 0.85 -22.35
CA MET A 6 33.26 -0.11 -21.45
C MET A 6 34.24 -1.22 -21.01
N SER A 7 34.24 -1.55 -19.72
CA SER A 7 34.88 -2.76 -19.18
C SER A 7 33.91 -3.94 -19.13
N ARG A 8 34.36 -5.11 -19.62
CA ARG A 8 33.65 -6.38 -19.49
C ARG A 8 33.98 -7.04 -18.15
N TRP A 9 33.00 -7.73 -17.58
CA TRP A 9 33.22 -8.67 -16.48
C TRP A 9 33.67 -10.04 -17.03
N THR A 10 34.68 -10.63 -16.39
CA THR A 10 35.15 -12.00 -16.66
C THR A 10 35.18 -12.80 -15.36
N TRP A 11 34.58 -13.99 -15.39
CA TRP A 11 34.67 -14.97 -14.31
C TRP A 11 35.96 -15.80 -14.45
N THR A 12 36.60 -16.13 -13.32
CA THR A 12 37.74 -17.07 -13.23
C THR A 12 37.60 -17.96 -12.00
N THR A 13 37.92 -19.25 -12.14
CA THR A 13 37.67 -20.31 -11.15
C THR A 13 38.93 -21.10 -10.76
N GLY A 14 39.16 -21.27 -9.44
CA GLY A 14 40.04 -22.29 -8.82
C GLY A 14 41.55 -21.97 -8.71
N PRO A 15 42.39 -22.86 -8.12
CA PRO A 15 42.10 -23.93 -7.13
C PRO A 15 43.19 -24.14 -6.01
N GLY A 16 42.95 -25.03 -5.02
CA GLY A 16 43.96 -25.68 -4.12
C GLY A 16 44.36 -24.93 -2.83
N ALA A 17 44.24 -25.47 -1.60
CA ALA A 17 45.04 -26.51 -0.89
C ALA A 17 46.45 -26.03 -0.45
N SER A 18 47.02 -26.30 0.75
CA SER A 18 46.80 -27.34 1.78
C SER A 18 47.47 -27.06 3.17
N SER A 19 46.97 -27.67 4.27
CA SER A 19 47.64 -28.10 5.55
C SER A 19 48.48 -27.08 6.38
N SER A 20 48.44 -26.99 7.73
CA SER A 20 48.49 -28.02 8.81
C SER A 20 48.17 -27.37 10.21
N SER A 21 48.19 -27.97 11.42
CA SER A 21 48.09 -29.36 11.93
C SER A 21 47.77 -29.43 13.45
N ALA A 22 46.63 -30.01 13.82
CA ALA A 22 46.41 -31.06 14.85
C ALA A 22 46.91 -30.97 16.32
N THR A 23 45.96 -30.90 17.27
CA THR A 23 45.82 -31.70 18.54
C THR A 23 44.38 -31.47 19.09
N GLY A 24 43.62 -32.38 19.72
CA GLY A 24 43.63 -33.85 19.80
C GLY A 24 42.65 -34.39 20.88
N ARG A 25 41.75 -35.35 20.54
CA ARG A 25 40.94 -36.26 21.42
C ARG A 25 40.04 -35.62 22.52
N THR A 26 38.87 -36.13 22.96
CA THR A 26 37.94 -37.24 22.62
C THR A 26 36.60 -36.92 23.33
N SER A 27 35.43 -37.23 22.79
CA SER A 27 34.65 -38.43 23.19
C SER A 27 33.27 -38.46 22.49
N ARG A 28 32.59 -39.61 22.51
CA ARG A 28 31.34 -39.90 21.77
C ARG A 28 30.09 -39.56 22.60
N TRP A 29 28.99 -39.19 21.96
CA TRP A 29 27.63 -39.69 22.27
C TRP A 29 26.75 -39.75 21.01
N ARG A 30 25.68 -40.56 21.04
CA ARG A 30 24.87 -40.99 19.88
C ARG A 30 23.62 -40.11 19.66
N PRO A 31 23.07 -40.05 18.43
CA PRO A 31 21.72 -39.54 18.20
C PRO A 31 20.66 -40.57 18.65
N HIS A 32 19.57 -40.08 19.24
CA HIS A 32 18.39 -40.90 19.53
C HIS A 32 17.45 -40.95 18.31
N ALA A 33 17.17 -42.16 17.85
CA ALA A 33 15.98 -42.48 17.07
C ALA A 33 15.08 -43.37 17.95
N SER A 34 13.79 -43.09 18.01
CA SER A 34 12.81 -43.90 18.74
C SER A 34 11.65 -44.27 17.82
N SER A 35 11.66 -45.54 17.40
CA SER A 35 10.56 -46.22 16.72
C SER A 35 9.36 -46.43 17.64
N TRP A 36 8.15 -46.41 17.07
CA TRP A 36 6.99 -47.12 17.64
C TRP A 36 6.37 -48.07 16.62
N VAL A 37 5.84 -49.18 17.13
CA VAL A 37 5.46 -50.41 16.39
C VAL A 37 3.93 -50.46 16.23
N PRO A 38 3.39 -50.97 15.09
CA PRO A 38 1.95 -51.05 14.87
C PRO A 38 1.27 -52.17 15.68
N ARG A 39 -0.04 -52.02 15.93
CA ARG A 39 -0.94 -53.09 16.38
C ARG A 39 -2.25 -53.09 15.58
N ALA A 40 -2.59 -54.23 15.01
CA ALA A 40 -3.98 -54.67 14.81
C ALA A 40 -4.52 -55.27 16.13
N SER A 41 -5.78 -55.64 16.38
CA SER A 41 -6.95 -56.02 15.55
C SER A 41 -8.23 -55.91 16.46
N PRO A 42 -9.41 -56.53 16.19
CA PRO A 42 -10.18 -56.82 14.96
C PRO A 42 -11.70 -56.42 15.07
N SER A 43 -12.53 -56.92 14.12
CA SER A 43 -14.03 -56.99 14.10
C SER A 43 -14.82 -55.69 13.74
N SER A 44 -15.91 -55.73 12.96
CA SER A 44 -16.61 -56.82 12.24
C SER A 44 -17.46 -56.30 11.05
N CYS A 45 -17.69 -57.17 10.04
CA CYS A 45 -18.81 -57.24 9.05
C CYS A 45 -19.22 -55.96 8.25
N THR A 46 -19.53 -55.97 6.94
CA THR A 46 -19.81 -57.07 5.98
C THR A 46 -19.57 -56.60 4.53
N GLU A 47 -19.55 -57.53 3.57
CA GLU A 47 -19.18 -57.34 2.14
C GLU A 47 -20.20 -56.58 1.24
N PRO A 48 -19.79 -56.17 0.01
CA PRO A 48 -20.53 -55.22 -0.84
C PRO A 48 -21.50 -55.86 -1.85
N ARG A 49 -22.24 -55.02 -2.59
CA ARG A 49 -22.91 -55.36 -3.85
C ARG A 49 -22.60 -54.36 -4.96
N GLU A 50 -22.67 -54.85 -6.19
CA GLU A 50 -22.16 -54.26 -7.43
C GLU A 50 -23.14 -53.29 -8.12
N ALA A 51 -22.60 -52.65 -9.17
CA ALA A 51 -23.29 -52.00 -10.29
C ALA A 51 -24.02 -50.66 -10.00
N SER A 52 -24.09 -49.71 -10.94
CA SER A 52 -23.79 -49.76 -12.38
C SER A 52 -23.12 -48.46 -12.90
N LEU A 53 -22.33 -48.61 -13.97
CA LEU A 53 -21.93 -47.51 -14.85
C LEU A 53 -22.98 -47.38 -15.97
N GLU A 54 -23.49 -46.17 -16.22
CA GLU A 54 -24.14 -45.86 -17.49
C GLU A 54 -23.51 -44.64 -18.17
N THR A 55 -23.14 -44.86 -19.43
CA THR A 55 -22.49 -43.91 -20.33
C THR A 55 -23.52 -43.00 -21.01
N TRP A 56 -23.23 -41.70 -21.10
CA TRP A 56 -23.98 -40.78 -21.96
C TRP A 56 -23.37 -40.70 -23.36
N VAL A 57 -24.23 -40.79 -24.38
CA VAL A 57 -23.93 -40.58 -25.81
C VAL A 57 -24.99 -39.61 -26.35
N PRO A 58 -24.64 -38.61 -27.21
CA PRO A 58 -25.51 -37.48 -27.48
C PRO A 58 -26.53 -37.73 -28.62
N ALA A 59 -27.61 -36.94 -28.62
CA ALA A 59 -28.59 -36.85 -29.70
C ALA A 59 -28.81 -35.39 -30.14
N SER A 60 -29.16 -35.20 -31.42
CA SER A 60 -29.04 -33.91 -32.12
C SER A 60 -30.39 -33.37 -32.61
N LEU A 61 -30.74 -32.13 -32.23
CA LEU A 61 -31.60 -31.18 -32.98
C LEU A 61 -33.08 -31.60 -33.23
N PRO A 62 -34.01 -30.74 -33.73
CA PRO A 62 -33.81 -29.40 -34.32
C PRO A 62 -34.78 -28.25 -33.89
N CYS A 63 -34.44 -27.05 -34.39
CA CYS A 63 -35.29 -25.89 -34.74
C CYS A 63 -36.31 -25.28 -33.76
N GLY A 64 -36.12 -23.98 -33.48
CA GLY A 64 -37.13 -23.02 -33.04
C GLY A 64 -36.76 -21.63 -33.59
N ASP A 65 -37.75 -20.86 -34.07
CA ASP A 65 -37.54 -19.75 -35.02
C ASP A 65 -36.83 -18.50 -34.48
N SER A 66 -36.22 -17.77 -35.42
CA SER A 66 -35.68 -16.42 -35.19
C SER A 66 -36.28 -15.41 -36.17
N THR A 67 -36.82 -14.31 -35.63
CA THR A 67 -37.29 -13.16 -36.41
C THR A 67 -36.48 -11.92 -36.03
N VAL A 68 -35.48 -11.60 -36.85
CA VAL A 68 -34.71 -10.35 -36.75
C VAL A 68 -34.85 -9.59 -38.07
N GLU A 69 -35.45 -8.40 -38.01
CA GLU A 69 -35.57 -7.51 -39.17
C GLU A 69 -34.19 -7.09 -39.70
N ARG A 70 -33.97 -7.32 -40.99
CA ARG A 70 -32.90 -6.63 -41.74
C ARG A 70 -33.44 -5.29 -42.25
N ARG A 71 -32.83 -4.17 -41.83
CA ARG A 71 -32.83 -2.93 -42.61
C ARG A 71 -31.45 -2.68 -43.21
N SER A 72 -31.45 -2.53 -44.53
CA SER A 72 -30.28 -2.26 -45.34
C SER A 72 -30.12 -0.76 -45.58
N THR A 73 -28.88 -0.25 -45.50
CA THR A 73 -28.46 0.91 -46.29
C THR A 73 -27.02 0.74 -46.74
N ALA A 74 -26.79 0.96 -48.03
CA ALA A 74 -25.49 0.91 -48.68
C ALA A 74 -24.93 2.32 -48.93
N ARG A 75 -23.67 2.37 -49.39
CA ARG A 75 -22.82 3.52 -49.86
C ARG A 75 -21.62 3.73 -48.93
N ARG A 76 -20.39 3.98 -49.41
CA ARG A 76 -19.82 4.00 -50.77
C ARG A 76 -18.32 3.67 -50.64
N ARG A 77 -17.75 2.85 -51.52
CA ARG A 77 -16.29 2.76 -51.71
C ARG A 77 -15.88 3.71 -52.84
N ALA A 78 -14.85 4.51 -52.62
CA ALA A 78 -14.08 5.16 -53.68
C ALA A 78 -12.75 4.42 -53.83
N ALA A 79 -12.38 4.06 -55.06
CA ALA A 79 -11.12 3.42 -55.38
C ALA A 79 -10.35 4.31 -56.37
N ILE A 80 -9.08 4.53 -56.11
CA ILE A 80 -8.15 5.12 -57.08
C ILE A 80 -7.18 4.01 -57.49
N ARG A 81 -7.17 3.68 -58.78
CA ARG A 81 -6.15 2.86 -59.42
C ARG A 81 -5.06 3.77 -59.95
N LEU A 82 -3.79 3.39 -59.77
CA LEU A 82 -2.77 3.61 -60.81
C LEU A 82 -1.87 2.37 -60.94
N SER A 83 -1.72 1.93 -62.18
CA SER A 83 -0.63 1.07 -62.68
C SER A 83 0.72 1.80 -62.58
N GLY A 84 1.89 1.16 -62.57
CA GLY A 84 2.21 -0.26 -62.72
C GLY A 84 3.64 -0.44 -63.28
N ARG A 85 3.95 -1.67 -63.72
CA ARG A 85 5.23 -2.15 -64.31
C ARG A 85 6.39 -2.45 -63.37
N SER A 86 6.99 -3.59 -63.69
CA SER A 86 8.05 -4.33 -63.01
C SER A 86 9.44 -4.03 -63.57
N ARG A 87 10.48 -4.42 -62.82
CA ARG A 87 11.50 -5.38 -63.29
C ARG A 87 12.21 -6.05 -62.11
N ARG A 88 12.73 -7.26 -62.32
CA ARG A 88 13.36 -8.15 -61.33
C ARG A 88 14.89 -8.23 -61.53
N CYS A 89 15.54 -8.80 -60.50
CA CYS A 89 16.71 -9.71 -60.55
C CYS A 89 18.14 -9.13 -60.46
N GLY A 90 18.95 -9.82 -59.61
CA GLY A 90 20.39 -9.61 -59.36
C GLY A 90 20.71 -9.69 -57.85
N ARG A 91 20.68 -10.88 -57.23
CA ARG A 91 21.87 -11.68 -56.80
C ARG A 91 22.88 -10.89 -55.92
N ARG A 92 23.07 -11.25 -54.64
CA ARG A 92 24.10 -12.20 -54.10
C ARG A 92 25.54 -11.72 -54.35
N LEU A 93 26.53 -11.82 -53.45
CA LEU A 93 26.67 -12.29 -52.05
C LEU A 93 28.13 -11.98 -51.63
N ALA A 94 28.42 -11.85 -50.31
CA ALA A 94 29.76 -11.99 -49.70
C ALA A 94 30.85 -10.95 -50.15
N SER A 95 32.01 -10.76 -49.49
CA SER A 95 32.43 -10.98 -48.08
C SER A 95 33.90 -10.53 -47.90
N ARG A 96 34.28 -9.95 -46.74
CA ARG A 96 35.69 -9.72 -46.26
C ARG A 96 36.54 -8.79 -47.19
N SER A 97 37.50 -7.97 -46.77
CA SER A 97 38.50 -8.06 -45.70
C SER A 97 39.25 -6.72 -45.50
N ASP A 98 39.58 -6.39 -44.25
CA ASP A 98 40.85 -5.83 -43.72
C ASP A 98 41.70 -4.73 -44.44
N ARG A 99 42.14 -3.76 -43.61
CA ARG A 99 43.42 -2.96 -43.64
C ARG A 99 43.55 -1.63 -44.39
N SER A 100 43.42 -0.54 -43.60
CA SER A 100 44.39 0.57 -43.40
C SER A 100 45.15 1.20 -44.60
N SER A 101 44.94 2.51 -44.86
CA SER A 101 45.82 3.60 -44.36
C SER A 101 45.44 5.03 -44.85
N THR A 102 45.58 5.98 -43.93
CA THR A 102 45.69 7.47 -44.02
C THR A 102 45.59 8.25 -45.35
N CYS A 103 44.71 9.27 -45.37
CA CYS A 103 44.97 10.66 -45.83
C CYS A 103 43.88 11.64 -45.32
N THR A 104 44.17 12.95 -45.26
CA THR A 104 43.43 14.01 -44.51
C THR A 104 42.50 14.90 -45.40
N PRO A 105 41.76 15.94 -44.91
CA PRO A 105 40.35 16.16 -45.26
C PRO A 105 40.05 17.37 -46.18
N PRO A 106 38.76 17.58 -46.53
CA PRO A 106 38.13 18.91 -46.43
C PRO A 106 36.71 18.87 -45.79
N PRO A 107 36.03 20.01 -45.51
CA PRO A 107 35.01 20.11 -44.46
C PRO A 107 33.56 19.88 -44.90
N CYS A 108 32.72 19.42 -43.96
CA CYS A 108 31.26 19.39 -44.10
C CYS A 108 30.56 20.15 -42.98
N ILE A 109 30.23 21.42 -43.28
CA ILE A 109 28.97 22.11 -42.99
C ILE A 109 28.15 21.59 -41.79
N MET A 110 28.14 22.36 -40.69
CA MET A 110 27.02 22.30 -39.75
C MET A 110 25.77 22.85 -40.44
N CYS A 111 24.68 22.05 -40.48
CA CYS A 111 23.36 22.55 -40.82
C CYS A 111 22.46 22.48 -39.59
N SER A 112 22.11 23.65 -39.06
CA SER A 112 21.13 23.81 -37.99
C SER A 112 19.71 23.57 -38.54
N CYS A 113 18.92 22.79 -37.80
CA CYS A 113 17.46 22.84 -37.79
C CYS A 113 17.04 22.77 -36.32
N ALA A 114 16.93 23.90 -35.63
CA ALA A 114 15.72 24.72 -35.58
C ALA A 114 14.57 24.02 -34.82
N TRP A 115 14.55 24.25 -33.51
CA TRP A 115 13.37 24.00 -32.68
C TRP A 115 12.24 24.95 -33.12
N LEU A 116 11.05 24.41 -33.40
CA LEU A 116 9.86 25.21 -33.65
C LEU A 116 9.15 25.53 -32.33
N GLU A 117 9.48 26.69 -31.76
CA GLU A 117 8.65 27.32 -30.74
C GLU A 117 7.28 27.66 -31.32
N THR A 118 6.24 26.95 -30.90
CA THR A 118 4.86 27.28 -31.24
C THR A 118 4.28 28.19 -30.17
N THR A 119 4.30 29.49 -30.46
CA THR A 119 3.68 30.54 -29.64
C THR A 119 2.16 30.33 -29.53
N ARG A 120 1.70 29.70 -28.45
CA ARG A 120 0.27 29.64 -28.13
C ARG A 120 -0.20 30.99 -27.60
N ARG A 121 -1.07 31.67 -28.35
CA ARG A 121 -1.84 32.81 -27.86
C ARG A 121 -2.74 32.38 -26.70
N PRO A 122 -2.94 33.19 -25.66
CA PRO A 122 -3.85 32.86 -24.57
C PRO A 122 -5.31 32.88 -25.06
N VAL A 123 -6.04 31.81 -24.79
CA VAL A 123 -7.50 31.77 -24.92
C VAL A 123 -8.08 32.19 -23.57
N SER A 124 -8.87 33.26 -23.56
CA SER A 124 -9.57 33.75 -22.37
C SER A 124 -10.68 32.78 -21.97
N LEU A 125 -10.57 32.19 -20.78
CA LEU A 125 -11.61 31.37 -20.17
C LEU A 125 -12.72 32.25 -19.57
N PRO A 126 -14.00 31.83 -19.64
CA PRO A 126 -15.08 32.48 -18.90
C PRO A 126 -14.93 32.23 -17.39
N PRO A 127 -15.46 33.13 -16.52
CA PRO A 127 -15.27 33.03 -15.08
C PRO A 127 -16.02 31.83 -14.47
N SER A 128 -15.31 31.07 -13.62
CA SER A 128 -15.87 29.97 -12.84
C SER A 128 -16.92 30.47 -11.83
N PRO A 129 -18.05 29.77 -11.64
CA PRO A 129 -19.03 30.15 -10.62
C PRO A 129 -18.44 29.97 -9.20
N THR A 130 -18.59 31.00 -8.38
CA THR A 130 -18.12 31.03 -6.98
C THR A 130 -18.86 29.98 -6.15
N ARG A 131 -18.14 29.01 -5.58
CA ARG A 131 -18.69 28.12 -4.53
C ARG A 131 -19.06 28.96 -3.29
N PRO A 132 -20.25 28.77 -2.68
CA PRO A 132 -20.57 29.39 -1.40
C PRO A 132 -19.73 28.78 -0.27
N ARG A 133 -19.40 29.58 0.73
CA ARG A 133 -18.73 29.11 1.96
C ARG A 133 -19.65 28.17 2.74
N PRO A 134 -19.15 27.10 3.38
CA PRO A 134 -19.96 26.31 4.29
C PRO A 134 -20.37 27.14 5.51
N SER A 135 -21.66 27.13 5.84
CA SER A 135 -22.21 27.74 7.05
C SER A 135 -21.82 26.93 8.29
N PRO A 136 -21.57 27.57 9.45
CA PRO A 136 -21.28 26.86 10.68
C PRO A 136 -22.48 26.05 11.18
N TRP A 137 -22.21 24.88 11.74
CA TRP A 137 -23.20 23.98 12.35
C TRP A 137 -23.96 24.68 13.49
N PRO A 138 -25.29 24.44 13.63
CA PRO A 138 -26.09 25.08 14.66
C PRO A 138 -25.75 24.55 16.06
N THR A 139 -25.59 25.45 17.02
CA THR A 139 -25.36 25.13 18.43
C THR A 139 -26.61 24.57 19.10
N ARG A 140 -26.39 23.63 20.02
CA ARG A 140 -27.42 22.82 20.67
C ARG A 140 -28.29 23.66 21.63
N SER A 141 -29.60 23.70 21.41
CA SER A 141 -30.56 24.36 22.31
C SER A 141 -30.74 23.61 23.63
N SER A 142 -30.94 24.35 24.72
CA SER A 142 -31.05 23.84 26.09
C SER A 142 -32.50 23.68 26.58
N ARG A 143 -32.73 22.69 27.47
CA ARG A 143 -33.74 22.60 28.58
C ARG A 143 -34.21 21.14 28.82
N PRO A 144 -34.78 20.80 29.99
CA PRO A 144 -34.43 21.26 31.34
C PRO A 144 -34.22 20.07 32.33
N ALA A 145 -33.92 20.36 33.60
CA ALA A 145 -33.67 19.35 34.63
C ALA A 145 -34.93 18.64 35.15
N GLY A 146 -34.78 17.39 35.63
CA GLY A 146 -35.83 16.61 36.29
C GLY A 146 -35.31 15.49 37.21
N THR A 147 -35.38 15.75 38.52
CA THR A 147 -35.53 14.79 39.66
C THR A 147 -34.63 13.54 39.79
N ALA A 148 -33.99 13.38 40.96
CA ALA A 148 -33.16 12.24 41.34
C ALA A 148 -33.83 11.30 42.36
N SER A 149 -33.44 10.01 42.38
CA SER A 149 -33.43 9.11 43.56
C SER A 149 -32.76 7.74 43.24
N PRO A 150 -32.31 6.95 44.25
CA PRO A 150 -30.88 6.59 44.24
C PRO A 150 -30.50 5.09 44.37
N SER A 151 -29.20 4.87 44.22
CA SER A 151 -28.36 3.86 44.91
C SER A 151 -28.31 2.41 44.42
N ARG A 152 -27.10 1.99 44.02
CA ARG A 152 -26.46 0.75 44.50
C ARG A 152 -24.92 0.88 44.46
N LEU A 153 -24.29 0.71 45.61
CA LEU A 153 -22.84 0.50 45.78
C LEU A 153 -22.61 -1.05 45.66
N LEU A 154 -21.51 -1.60 45.13
CA LEU A 154 -20.09 -1.65 45.51
C LEU A 154 -19.36 -2.55 44.46
N PRO A 155 -18.06 -2.90 44.59
CA PRO A 155 -16.85 -2.07 44.70
C PRO A 155 -15.77 -2.50 43.65
N GLY A 156 -14.56 -1.92 43.71
CA GLY A 156 -13.37 -2.60 43.17
C GLY A 156 -12.56 -1.90 42.06
N ARG A 157 -12.28 -0.59 42.17
CA ARG A 157 -11.22 0.01 41.34
C ARG A 157 -9.84 -0.49 41.81
N SER A 158 -9.28 -1.43 41.05
CA SER A 158 -7.83 -1.67 41.04
C SER A 158 -7.09 -0.36 40.76
N ARG A 159 -6.10 -0.02 41.58
CA ARG A 159 -5.22 1.13 41.34
C ARG A 159 -4.22 0.77 40.24
N SER A 160 -4.60 0.92 38.98
CA SER A 160 -3.61 1.11 37.91
C SER A 160 -2.73 2.31 38.29
N ARG A 161 -1.40 2.13 38.21
CA ARG A 161 -0.46 3.19 38.53
C ARG A 161 -0.63 4.31 37.50
N ASN A 162 -0.77 5.55 37.97
CA ASN A 162 -0.71 6.72 37.11
C ASN A 162 0.66 6.73 36.41
N LEU A 163 0.70 6.32 35.14
CA LEU A 163 1.65 6.90 34.20
C LEU A 163 1.18 8.35 34.04
N HIS A 164 1.88 9.25 34.72
CA HIS A 164 1.60 10.66 34.61
C HIS A 164 1.73 11.06 33.14
N VAL A 165 0.69 11.68 32.58
CA VAL A 165 0.89 12.67 31.52
C VAL A 165 1.88 13.66 32.10
N ALA A 166 3.14 13.58 31.67
CA ALA A 166 4.12 14.59 32.00
C ALA A 166 3.56 15.91 31.48
N ASP A 167 3.54 16.92 32.34
CA ASP A 167 3.23 18.29 31.95
C ASP A 167 4.01 18.60 30.65
N ALA A 168 3.32 19.09 29.63
CA ALA A 168 3.86 19.36 28.29
C ALA A 168 4.74 20.62 28.27
N SER A 169 5.56 20.71 29.32
CA SER A 169 6.74 21.51 29.51
C SER A 169 7.53 21.66 28.22
N ARG A 170 8.09 22.86 28.05
CA ARG A 170 8.90 23.24 26.90
C ARG A 170 10.10 22.29 26.79
N GLN A 171 10.09 21.46 25.76
CA GLN A 171 11.16 20.53 25.41
C GLN A 171 11.98 21.10 24.26
N THR A 172 13.29 20.88 24.31
CA THR A 172 14.21 21.23 23.23
C THR A 172 14.83 19.93 22.71
N LEU A 173 14.66 19.67 21.41
CA LEU A 173 15.24 18.53 20.71
C LEU A 173 16.40 19.03 19.86
N VAL A 174 17.49 18.28 19.80
CA VAL A 174 18.67 18.61 18.98
C VAL A 174 19.01 17.41 18.12
N GLY A 175 19.08 17.60 16.80
CA GLY A 175 19.30 16.52 15.85
C GLY A 175 19.18 16.97 14.39
N ARG A 176 19.21 16.00 13.47
CA ARG A 176 19.06 16.21 12.02
C ARG A 176 17.58 16.27 11.66
N ALA A 177 17.00 17.47 11.61
CA ALA A 177 15.63 17.67 11.17
C ALA A 177 15.48 17.31 9.68
N VAL A 178 14.58 16.38 9.38
CA VAL A 178 14.17 16.01 8.02
C VAL A 178 13.03 16.93 7.59
N LEU A 179 13.39 18.03 6.93
CA LEU A 179 12.46 18.96 6.30
C LEU A 179 11.97 18.39 4.96
N GLU A 180 11.09 19.09 4.25
CA GLU A 180 10.44 18.56 3.05
C GLU A 180 11.38 18.34 1.84
N ASP A 181 12.44 19.15 1.76
CA ASP A 181 13.39 19.21 0.65
C ASP A 181 14.83 18.82 1.06
N ARG A 182 15.17 18.96 2.34
CA ARG A 182 16.53 18.80 2.86
C ARG A 182 16.57 18.22 4.27
N VAL A 183 17.78 17.82 4.69
CA VAL A 183 18.10 17.49 6.08
C VAL A 183 19.07 18.53 6.60
N VAL A 184 18.84 19.04 7.81
CA VAL A 184 19.70 20.04 8.47
C VAL A 184 19.88 19.70 9.95
N GLY A 185 21.05 19.96 10.51
CA GLY A 185 21.22 20.07 11.95
C GLY A 185 20.30 21.17 12.48
N ALA A 186 19.52 20.87 13.51
CA ALA A 186 18.50 21.76 14.01
C ALA A 186 18.19 21.56 15.51
N ARG A 187 17.66 22.63 16.08
CA ARG A 187 17.02 22.69 17.38
C ARG A 187 15.52 22.84 17.18
N ILE A 188 14.73 21.87 17.65
CA ILE A 188 13.26 21.90 17.59
C ILE A 188 12.73 22.15 19.00
N VAL A 189 11.92 23.21 19.16
CA VAL A 189 11.24 23.51 20.41
C VAL A 189 9.82 22.96 20.35
N VAL A 190 9.43 22.15 21.33
CA VAL A 190 8.09 21.60 21.49
C VAL A 190 7.48 22.10 22.80
N ALA A 191 6.27 22.65 22.74
CA ALA A 191 5.51 23.11 23.91
C ALA A 191 4.03 22.86 23.70
N GLY A 192 3.30 22.48 24.76
CA GLY A 192 1.84 22.25 24.68
C GLY A 192 1.41 21.20 23.65
N GLY A 193 2.30 20.27 23.30
CA GLY A 193 2.08 19.24 22.27
C GLY A 193 2.20 19.71 20.82
N GLN A 194 2.75 20.91 20.58
CA GLN A 194 3.01 21.48 19.25
C GLN A 194 4.48 21.84 19.08
N ILE A 195 4.94 21.87 17.83
CA ILE A 195 6.21 22.46 17.44
C ILE A 195 6.04 23.98 17.52
N GLU A 196 6.83 24.64 18.37
CA GLU A 196 6.80 26.10 18.53
C GLU A 196 7.81 26.79 17.61
N ALA A 197 9.01 26.23 17.50
CA ALA A 197 10.11 26.77 16.69
C ALA A 197 11.00 25.65 16.14
N ILE A 198 11.63 25.93 15.01
CA ILE A 198 12.72 25.14 14.42
C ILE A 198 13.81 26.14 14.04
N GLU A 199 15.00 25.96 14.58
CA GLU A 199 16.19 26.76 14.31
C GLU A 199 17.26 25.83 13.72
N GLU A 200 17.92 26.23 12.63
CA GLU A 200 19.09 25.49 12.12
C GLU A 200 20.25 25.67 13.13
N ASP A 201 20.87 24.56 13.53
CA ASP A 201 21.83 24.47 14.63
C ASP A 201 22.88 23.39 14.33
N ASP A 202 24.15 23.79 14.24
CA ASP A 202 25.25 22.88 13.91
C ASP A 202 25.48 21.79 14.98
N GLU A 203 25.06 22.02 16.23
CA GLU A 203 25.06 20.96 17.27
C GLU A 203 24.17 19.77 16.87
N GLY A 204 23.11 20.01 16.10
CA GLY A 204 22.20 18.99 15.60
C GLY A 204 22.78 18.07 14.52
N GLN A 205 23.86 18.47 13.83
CA GLN A 205 24.38 17.74 12.65
C GLN A 205 24.84 16.31 12.96
N ASN A 206 25.28 16.06 14.20
CA ASN A 206 25.73 14.75 14.68
C ASN A 206 24.67 14.05 15.58
N GLY A 207 23.49 14.65 15.75
CA GLY A 207 22.39 14.06 16.53
C GLY A 207 21.54 13.06 15.73
N PRO A 208 20.53 12.44 16.35
CA PRO A 208 19.61 11.53 15.66
C PRO A 208 18.83 12.26 14.56
N PHE A 209 18.27 11.53 13.59
CA PHE A 209 17.31 12.13 12.66
C PHE A 209 15.99 12.39 13.40
N LEU A 210 15.43 13.58 13.18
CA LEU A 210 14.10 13.95 13.66
C LEU A 210 13.19 14.01 12.43
N THR A 211 12.15 13.18 12.39
CA THR A 211 11.16 13.15 11.31
C THR A 211 9.76 13.43 11.85
N PRO A 212 8.78 13.83 11.02
CA PRO A 212 7.38 13.73 11.36
C PRO A 212 6.99 12.27 11.67
N GLY A 213 6.01 12.09 12.54
CA GLY A 213 5.39 10.80 12.83
C GLY A 213 4.85 10.11 11.57
N PHE A 214 5.06 8.79 11.47
CA PHE A 214 4.56 8.02 10.34
C PHE A 214 3.06 7.76 10.45
N VAL A 215 2.40 7.57 9.31
CA VAL A 215 0.96 7.39 9.20
C VAL A 215 0.64 6.25 8.25
N ASP A 216 0.00 5.20 8.79
CA ASP A 216 -0.38 4.04 8.00
C ASP A 216 -1.87 4.07 7.64
N VAL A 217 -2.18 4.27 6.35
CA VAL A 217 -3.58 4.35 5.88
C VAL A 217 -4.16 3.00 5.45
N HIS A 218 -3.36 1.94 5.45
CA HIS A 218 -3.79 0.61 5.04
C HIS A 218 -3.04 -0.47 5.83
N VAL A 219 -3.65 -0.86 6.95
CA VAL A 219 -3.11 -1.87 7.87
C VAL A 219 -4.23 -2.71 8.50
N HIS A 220 -4.12 -4.04 8.39
CA HIS A 220 -5.11 -5.01 8.88
C HIS A 220 -4.81 -5.51 10.30
N GLY A 221 -3.57 -5.41 10.76
CA GLY A 221 -3.19 -5.79 12.11
C GLY A 221 -1.71 -5.54 12.42
N TRP A 222 -1.36 -5.70 13.69
CA TRP A 222 0.03 -5.67 14.16
C TRP A 222 0.15 -6.29 15.57
N GLY A 223 1.27 -6.94 15.87
CA GLY A 223 1.66 -7.33 17.23
C GLY A 223 0.81 -8.42 17.88
N GLY A 224 0.16 -9.27 17.08
CA GLY A 224 -0.80 -10.30 17.52
C GLY A 224 -2.25 -9.82 17.54
N HIS A 225 -2.52 -8.63 16.99
CA HIS A 225 -3.82 -7.97 17.04
C HIS A 225 -4.36 -7.66 15.65
N ASP A 226 -5.63 -7.99 15.43
CA ASP A 226 -6.37 -7.81 14.18
C ASP A 226 -7.31 -6.59 14.29
N ALA A 227 -7.38 -5.76 13.25
CA ALA A 227 -8.20 -4.57 13.18
C ALA A 227 -9.72 -4.87 13.24
N MET A 228 -10.16 -6.00 12.69
CA MET A 228 -11.53 -6.49 12.79
C MET A 228 -11.80 -7.22 14.12
N GLY A 229 -10.79 -7.36 14.99
CA GLY A 229 -10.87 -7.83 16.35
C GLY A 229 -11.63 -6.91 17.30
N ASN A 230 -11.61 -7.23 18.60
CA ASN A 230 -12.29 -6.43 19.63
C ASN A 230 -11.51 -5.16 20.01
N GLU A 231 -12.08 -4.31 20.88
CA GLU A 231 -11.43 -3.08 21.33
C GLU A 231 -10.05 -3.31 21.97
N ALA A 232 -9.87 -4.42 22.69
CA ALA A 232 -8.57 -4.79 23.26
C ALA A 232 -7.52 -5.15 22.19
N ALA A 233 -7.94 -5.66 21.03
CA ALA A 233 -7.07 -5.85 19.88
C ALA A 233 -6.68 -4.50 19.25
N LEU A 234 -7.65 -3.59 19.05
CA LEU A 234 -7.36 -2.22 18.58
C LEU A 234 -6.39 -1.48 19.51
N ASP A 235 -6.58 -1.63 20.83
CA ASP A 235 -5.70 -1.10 21.88
C ASP A 235 -4.27 -1.66 21.81
N GLY A 236 -4.11 -2.96 21.54
CA GLY A 236 -2.82 -3.62 21.40
C GLY A 236 -2.12 -3.23 20.08
N MET A 237 -2.86 -3.25 18.98
CA MET A 237 -2.43 -2.82 17.65
C MET A 237 -1.91 -1.38 17.68
N ALA A 238 -2.66 -0.44 18.26
CA ALA A 238 -2.26 0.95 18.37
C ALA A 238 -0.94 1.12 19.15
N ARG A 239 -0.78 0.45 20.30
CA ARG A 239 0.46 0.49 21.10
C ARG A 239 1.65 -0.12 20.37
N ALA A 240 1.42 -1.18 19.60
CA ALA A 240 2.48 -1.88 18.91
C ALA A 240 2.94 -1.13 17.64
N LEU A 241 2.00 -0.54 16.87
CA LEU A 241 2.30 0.37 15.76
C LEU A 241 3.12 1.59 16.20
N LEU A 242 2.79 2.19 17.36
CA LEU A 242 3.51 3.36 17.87
C LEU A 242 5.01 3.11 18.07
N ARG A 243 5.42 1.89 18.40
CA ARG A 243 6.84 1.51 18.57
C ARG A 243 7.63 1.56 17.27
N HIS A 244 6.96 1.46 16.12
CA HIS A 244 7.54 1.52 14.77
C HIS A 244 7.41 2.90 14.12
N GLY A 245 7.26 3.96 14.93
CA GLY A 245 7.19 5.35 14.45
C GLY A 245 5.80 5.77 13.94
N VAL A 246 4.83 4.86 13.91
CA VAL A 246 3.46 5.13 13.43
C VAL A 246 2.67 5.88 14.50
N THR A 247 2.57 7.20 14.37
CA THR A 247 1.84 8.05 15.34
C THR A 247 0.35 8.14 15.05
N SER A 248 -0.07 7.83 13.82
CA SER A 248 -1.48 7.78 13.42
C SER A 248 -1.73 6.65 12.42
N PHE A 249 -2.95 6.12 12.36
CA PHE A 249 -3.26 5.04 11.43
C PHE A 249 -4.75 4.98 11.05
N VAL A 250 -5.06 4.18 10.03
CA VAL A 250 -6.42 3.87 9.57
C VAL A 250 -6.57 2.35 9.54
N PRO A 251 -7.17 1.72 10.57
CA PRO A 251 -7.43 0.28 10.58
C PRO A 251 -8.26 -0.13 9.36
N ALA A 252 -7.86 -1.22 8.70
CA ALA A 252 -8.46 -1.70 7.47
C ALA A 252 -9.21 -3.03 7.68
N ALA A 253 -10.50 -3.06 7.32
CA ALA A 253 -11.24 -4.30 7.19
C ALA A 253 -11.03 -4.94 5.81
N VAL A 254 -11.00 -6.27 5.78
CA VAL A 254 -11.00 -7.07 4.54
C VAL A 254 -12.43 -7.38 4.07
N THR A 255 -12.58 -7.78 2.81
CA THR A 255 -13.84 -8.19 2.18
C THR A 255 -14.61 -9.17 3.08
N SER A 256 -15.78 -8.73 3.53
CA SER A 256 -16.61 -9.38 4.53
C SER A 256 -18.10 -9.11 4.28
N PRO A 257 -19.02 -9.86 4.91
CA PRO A 257 -20.45 -9.52 4.93
C PRO A 257 -20.71 -8.09 5.44
N LEU A 258 -21.74 -7.42 4.90
CA LEU A 258 -22.01 -5.99 5.20
C LEU A 258 -22.35 -5.74 6.68
N ASP A 259 -22.96 -6.70 7.36
CA ASP A 259 -23.22 -6.65 8.81
C ASP A 259 -21.92 -6.74 9.63
N ARG A 260 -20.96 -7.57 9.20
CA ARG A 260 -19.61 -7.64 9.79
C ARG A 260 -18.84 -6.33 9.57
N LEU A 261 -18.96 -5.73 8.39
CA LEU A 261 -18.36 -4.41 8.08
C LEU A 261 -19.02 -3.28 8.87
N ALA A 262 -20.34 -3.31 9.06
CA ALA A 262 -21.06 -2.36 9.91
C ALA A 262 -20.58 -2.46 11.37
N ALA A 263 -20.48 -3.69 11.91
CA ALA A 263 -20.01 -3.93 13.27
C ALA A 263 -18.54 -3.51 13.48
N PHE A 264 -17.69 -3.62 12.45
CA PHE A 264 -16.33 -3.06 12.46
C PHE A 264 -16.35 -1.53 12.48
N ALA A 265 -17.09 -0.89 11.57
CA ALA A 265 -17.24 0.56 11.51
C ALA A 265 -17.74 1.16 12.83
N ASP A 266 -18.78 0.56 13.42
CA ASP A 266 -19.31 0.95 14.73
C ASP A 266 -18.27 0.79 15.84
N ARG A 267 -17.53 -0.32 15.86
CA ARG A 267 -16.48 -0.56 16.87
C ARG A 267 -15.37 0.47 16.77
N VAL A 268 -14.84 0.73 15.57
CA VAL A 268 -13.77 1.73 15.40
C VAL A 268 -14.27 3.13 15.78
N ARG A 269 -15.49 3.52 15.42
CA ARG A 269 -16.09 4.80 15.85
C ARG A 269 -16.23 4.93 17.36
N GLN A 270 -16.70 3.87 18.04
CA GLN A 270 -16.91 3.87 19.49
C GLN A 270 -15.59 3.84 20.27
N TRP A 271 -14.60 3.09 19.77
CA TRP A 271 -13.27 2.97 20.36
C TRP A 271 -12.40 4.21 20.13
N SER A 272 -12.43 4.84 18.94
CA SER A 272 -11.48 5.92 18.58
C SER A 272 -11.37 7.09 19.58
N PRO A 273 -12.47 7.61 20.18
CA PRO A 273 -12.38 8.65 21.22
C PRO A 273 -11.75 8.19 22.54
N ALA A 274 -11.72 6.88 22.78
CA ALA A 274 -11.12 6.23 23.95
C ALA A 274 -9.81 5.50 23.61
N ALA A 275 -9.29 5.64 22.38
CA ALA A 275 -8.07 5.01 21.94
C ALA A 275 -6.88 5.42 22.84
N PRO A 276 -5.93 4.50 23.08
CA PRO A 276 -4.97 4.65 24.16
C PRO A 276 -4.03 5.82 23.91
N GLU A 277 -3.77 6.61 24.96
CA GLU A 277 -2.79 7.70 24.89
C GLU A 277 -1.42 7.19 24.47
N ASP A 278 -1.04 5.98 24.94
CA ASP A 278 0.20 5.27 24.64
C ASP A 278 0.20 4.42 23.35
N GLY A 279 -0.79 4.60 22.46
CA GLY A 279 -0.82 4.00 21.12
C GLY A 279 -0.94 5.02 19.98
N ALA A 280 -0.86 4.55 18.73
CA ALA A 280 -1.11 5.34 17.54
C ALA A 280 -2.55 5.91 17.52
N GLU A 281 -2.74 7.10 16.94
CA GLU A 281 -4.05 7.75 16.84
C GLU A 281 -4.85 7.22 15.64
N PRO A 282 -6.05 6.63 15.82
CA PRO A 282 -6.89 6.25 14.71
C PRO A 282 -7.51 7.47 14.03
N LEU A 283 -7.44 7.55 12.71
CA LEU A 283 -7.97 8.67 11.92
C LEU A 283 -9.26 8.33 11.15
N GLY A 284 -9.95 7.27 11.56
CA GLY A 284 -11.12 6.68 10.91
C GLY A 284 -10.87 5.19 10.62
N PHE A 285 -11.45 4.67 9.54
CA PHE A 285 -11.20 3.30 9.07
C PHE A 285 -11.18 3.20 7.54
N ASN A 286 -10.63 2.09 7.05
CA ASN A 286 -10.54 1.70 5.64
C ASN A 286 -11.37 0.41 5.45
N ILE A 287 -12.07 0.28 4.32
CA ILE A 287 -12.74 -0.96 3.93
C ILE A 287 -12.17 -1.42 2.58
N GLU A 288 -11.41 -2.51 2.62
CA GLU A 288 -10.84 -3.11 1.43
C GLU A 288 -11.82 -4.11 0.79
N GLY A 289 -12.72 -3.58 -0.03
CA GLY A 289 -13.83 -4.31 -0.63
C GLY A 289 -15.18 -3.89 -0.06
N PRO A 290 -16.23 -4.74 -0.09
CA PRO A 290 -16.33 -6.01 -0.82
C PRO A 290 -16.55 -5.81 -2.34
N CYS A 291 -16.59 -4.57 -2.80
CA CYS A 291 -16.95 -4.16 -4.16
C CYS A 291 -15.80 -4.30 -5.18
N ILE A 292 -15.19 -5.49 -5.22
CA ILE A 292 -13.96 -5.78 -5.95
C ILE A 292 -14.16 -6.83 -7.07
N SER A 293 -13.08 -7.20 -7.76
CA SER A 293 -13.08 -8.15 -8.87
C SER A 293 -12.68 -9.56 -8.40
N PRO A 294 -13.53 -10.60 -8.58
CA PRO A 294 -13.18 -11.98 -8.24
C PRO A 294 -11.91 -12.49 -8.94
N GLU A 295 -11.69 -12.08 -10.19
CA GLU A 295 -10.48 -12.38 -10.99
C GLU A 295 -9.18 -11.87 -10.33
N LYS A 296 -9.31 -10.89 -9.44
CA LYS A 296 -8.22 -10.21 -8.75
C LYS A 296 -8.46 -10.17 -7.24
N LYS A 297 -9.16 -11.16 -6.69
CA LYS A 297 -9.46 -11.24 -5.25
C LYS A 297 -8.22 -11.27 -4.35
N GLY A 298 -7.06 -11.74 -4.80
CA GLY A 298 -5.89 -11.88 -3.91
C GLY A 298 -6.23 -12.74 -2.68
N ALA A 299 -5.96 -12.23 -1.48
CA ALA A 299 -6.35 -12.81 -0.19
C ALA A 299 -7.71 -12.31 0.35
N GLN A 300 -8.59 -11.81 -0.52
CA GLN A 300 -9.98 -11.48 -0.18
C GLN A 300 -10.88 -12.71 -0.36
N ASN A 301 -11.84 -12.89 0.55
CA ASN A 301 -12.75 -14.03 0.51
C ASN A 301 -13.82 -13.85 -0.56
N GLU A 302 -13.77 -14.68 -1.60
CA GLU A 302 -14.64 -14.61 -2.77
C GLU A 302 -16.13 -14.74 -2.42
N ALA A 303 -16.47 -15.49 -1.36
CA ALA A 303 -17.86 -15.69 -0.93
C ALA A 303 -18.54 -14.39 -0.46
N PHE A 304 -17.76 -13.35 -0.16
CA PHE A 304 -18.26 -12.06 0.32
C PHE A 304 -18.10 -10.91 -0.69
N ILE A 305 -17.52 -11.16 -1.88
CA ILE A 305 -17.38 -10.14 -2.94
C ILE A 305 -18.77 -9.78 -3.48
N GLN A 306 -19.07 -8.49 -3.56
CA GLN A 306 -20.35 -7.98 -4.05
C GLN A 306 -20.20 -7.21 -5.36
N LEU A 307 -21.26 -7.21 -6.17
CA LEU A 307 -21.40 -6.32 -7.32
C LEU A 307 -21.75 -4.90 -6.84
N PRO A 308 -21.02 -3.84 -7.26
CA PRO A 308 -21.33 -2.45 -6.87
C PRO A 308 -22.74 -1.94 -7.25
N SER A 309 -23.38 -2.56 -8.25
CA SER A 309 -24.79 -2.33 -8.62
C SER A 309 -25.80 -2.99 -7.67
N ALA A 310 -25.39 -4.04 -6.94
CA ALA A 310 -26.22 -4.80 -6.02
C ALA A 310 -25.94 -4.52 -4.53
N VAL A 311 -24.82 -3.85 -4.21
CA VAL A 311 -24.45 -3.52 -2.82
C VAL A 311 -25.45 -2.53 -2.20
N ASP A 312 -26.00 -2.90 -1.04
CA ASP A 312 -27.02 -2.09 -0.37
C ASP A 312 -26.46 -0.77 0.17
N ARG A 313 -26.97 0.34 -0.37
CA ARG A 313 -26.61 1.70 0.06
C ARG A 313 -27.24 2.08 1.38
N GLY A 314 -28.33 1.42 1.78
CA GLY A 314 -28.91 1.51 3.12
C GLY A 314 -27.97 0.95 4.19
N ALA A 315 -27.28 -0.16 3.89
CA ALA A 315 -26.24 -0.73 4.75
C ALA A 315 -24.92 0.09 4.73
N LEU A 316 -24.46 0.55 3.55
CA LEU A 316 -23.22 1.35 3.46
C LEU A 316 -23.36 2.76 4.03
N GLY A 317 -24.53 3.41 3.92
CA GLY A 317 -24.74 4.79 4.35
C GLY A 317 -24.34 5.07 5.82
N PRO A 318 -24.78 4.25 6.80
CA PRO A 318 -24.32 4.33 8.18
C PRO A 318 -22.82 4.11 8.40
N MET A 319 -22.10 3.52 7.45
CA MET A 319 -20.63 3.36 7.53
C MET A 319 -19.88 4.61 7.06
N LEU A 320 -20.50 5.56 6.36
CA LEU A 320 -19.81 6.74 5.82
C LEU A 320 -19.16 7.61 6.90
N ASP A 321 -19.74 7.67 8.10
CA ASP A 321 -19.12 8.35 9.24
C ASP A 321 -17.87 7.57 9.72
N GLY A 322 -16.71 8.21 9.67
CA GLY A 322 -15.41 7.61 9.99
C GLY A 322 -14.74 6.83 8.84
N LEU A 323 -15.45 6.48 7.76
CA LEU A 323 -14.84 5.84 6.59
C LEU A 323 -13.94 6.85 5.85
N ARG A 324 -12.66 6.50 5.68
CA ARG A 324 -11.66 7.34 4.99
C ARG A 324 -11.34 6.83 3.60
N ILE A 325 -11.19 5.52 3.46
CA ILE A 325 -10.80 4.86 2.23
C ILE A 325 -11.73 3.66 1.99
N MET A 326 -12.13 3.45 0.74
CA MET A 326 -12.80 2.22 0.33
C MET A 326 -12.22 1.74 -1.01
N THR A 327 -11.78 0.48 -1.06
CA THR A 327 -11.24 -0.13 -2.29
C THR A 327 -12.37 -0.67 -3.16
N VAL A 328 -12.41 -0.25 -4.42
CA VAL A 328 -13.43 -0.61 -5.41
C VAL A 328 -12.77 -0.99 -6.74
N ALA A 329 -13.27 -2.03 -7.40
CA ALA A 329 -12.84 -2.39 -8.74
C ALA A 329 -13.69 -1.67 -9.81
N PRO A 330 -13.11 -0.73 -10.60
CA PRO A 330 -13.85 0.18 -11.47
C PRO A 330 -14.49 -0.47 -12.71
N GLU A 331 -14.05 -1.68 -13.10
CA GLU A 331 -14.61 -2.42 -14.24
C GLU A 331 -15.91 -3.18 -13.89
N ARG A 332 -16.29 -3.20 -12.61
CA ARG A 332 -17.45 -3.97 -12.14
C ARG A 332 -18.75 -3.19 -12.39
N ASP A 333 -19.84 -3.92 -12.62
CA ASP A 333 -21.15 -3.31 -12.86
C ASP A 333 -21.59 -2.40 -11.69
N GLY A 334 -22.06 -1.19 -12.00
CA GLY A 334 -22.37 -0.13 -11.04
C GLY A 334 -21.18 0.56 -10.36
N ALA A 335 -19.92 0.20 -10.67
CA ALA A 335 -18.75 0.71 -9.94
C ALA A 335 -18.60 2.23 -10.03
N LEU A 336 -18.81 2.82 -11.21
CA LEU A 336 -18.64 4.27 -11.38
C LEU A 336 -19.67 5.09 -10.56
N ASP A 337 -20.87 4.55 -10.33
CA ASP A 337 -21.88 5.19 -9.49
C ASP A 337 -21.62 4.93 -7.99
N LEU A 338 -21.02 3.79 -7.63
CA LEU A 338 -20.43 3.61 -6.30
C LEU A 338 -19.33 4.65 -6.02
N VAL A 339 -18.39 4.82 -6.96
CA VAL A 339 -17.27 5.74 -6.84
C VAL A 339 -17.76 7.19 -6.65
N ARG A 340 -18.71 7.66 -7.47
CA ARG A 340 -19.31 9.00 -7.35
C ARG A 340 -19.95 9.21 -5.99
N TRP A 341 -20.83 8.29 -5.58
CA TRP A 341 -21.58 8.39 -4.33
C TRP A 341 -20.66 8.42 -3.09
N LEU A 342 -19.60 7.62 -3.08
CA LEU A 342 -18.57 7.65 -2.03
C LEU A 342 -17.76 8.95 -2.04
N ALA A 343 -17.33 9.41 -3.21
CA ALA A 343 -16.55 10.64 -3.36
C ALA A 343 -17.36 11.90 -2.97
N ASP A 344 -18.65 11.95 -3.32
CA ASP A 344 -19.57 13.02 -2.91
C ASP A 344 -19.82 13.01 -1.39
N ALA A 345 -19.71 11.86 -0.74
CA ALA A 345 -19.71 11.71 0.72
C ALA A 345 -18.36 12.03 1.39
N GLY A 346 -17.31 12.34 0.62
CA GLY A 346 -15.97 12.66 1.11
C GLY A 346 -15.07 11.45 1.43
N VAL A 347 -15.45 10.25 0.98
CA VAL A 347 -14.62 9.04 1.10
C VAL A 347 -13.60 9.00 -0.05
N ASN A 348 -12.33 8.73 0.25
CA ASN A 348 -11.32 8.49 -0.79
C ASN A 348 -11.51 7.09 -1.38
N VAL A 349 -12.12 7.03 -2.56
CA VAL A 349 -12.22 5.75 -3.27
C VAL A 349 -10.85 5.39 -3.84
N SER A 350 -10.40 4.19 -3.50
CA SER A 350 -9.19 3.59 -4.05
C SER A 350 -9.55 2.60 -5.15
N LEU A 351 -8.80 2.61 -6.25
CA LEU A 351 -8.92 1.57 -7.27
C LEU A 351 -7.96 0.43 -6.94
N GLY A 352 -8.49 -0.78 -6.76
CA GLY A 352 -7.70 -1.95 -6.34
C GLY A 352 -8.49 -3.25 -6.50
N HIS A 353 -7.81 -4.38 -6.34
CA HIS A 353 -8.41 -5.71 -6.54
C HIS A 353 -9.20 -5.83 -7.86
N SER A 354 -8.59 -5.37 -8.97
CA SER A 354 -9.27 -5.02 -10.22
C SER A 354 -8.52 -5.50 -11.45
N ASN A 355 -9.23 -6.09 -12.42
CA ASN A 355 -8.67 -6.47 -13.72
C ASN A 355 -8.89 -5.40 -14.81
N ALA A 356 -9.28 -4.18 -14.43
CA ALA A 356 -9.63 -3.09 -15.34
C ALA A 356 -8.53 -2.78 -16.37
N THR A 357 -8.93 -2.51 -17.60
CA THR A 357 -8.06 -1.86 -18.59
C THR A 357 -7.80 -0.41 -18.20
N ALA A 358 -6.72 0.19 -18.71
CA ALA A 358 -6.36 1.58 -18.43
C ALA A 358 -7.50 2.60 -18.77
N PRO A 359 -8.32 2.41 -19.83
CA PRO A 359 -9.53 3.22 -20.03
C PRO A 359 -10.58 3.08 -18.94
N GLU A 360 -10.85 1.87 -18.43
CA GLU A 360 -11.83 1.64 -17.34
C GLU A 360 -11.32 2.22 -16.00
N ALA A 361 -10.03 2.05 -15.70
CA ALA A 361 -9.39 2.70 -14.57
C ALA A 361 -9.46 4.24 -14.67
N SER A 362 -9.20 4.79 -15.86
CA SER A 362 -9.36 6.24 -16.13
C SER A 362 -10.79 6.73 -15.90
N GLN A 363 -11.80 5.92 -16.23
CA GLN A 363 -13.20 6.23 -15.91
C GLN A 363 -13.46 6.20 -14.40
N GLY A 364 -12.84 5.28 -13.66
CA GLY A 364 -12.86 5.24 -12.19
C GLY A 364 -12.29 6.51 -11.54
N TYR A 365 -11.12 6.98 -11.99
CA TYR A 365 -10.55 8.24 -11.51
C TYR A 365 -11.43 9.45 -11.87
N ALA A 366 -11.93 9.50 -13.12
CA ALA A 366 -12.85 10.55 -13.56
C ALA A 366 -14.20 10.54 -12.82
N ALA A 367 -14.62 9.39 -12.29
CA ALA A 367 -15.81 9.25 -11.46
C ALA A 367 -15.62 9.73 -10.01
N GLY A 368 -14.39 9.92 -9.55
CA GLY A 368 -14.10 10.44 -8.20
C GLY A 368 -13.00 9.74 -7.43
N ALA A 369 -12.45 8.62 -7.90
CA ALA A 369 -11.37 7.93 -7.19
C ALA A 369 -10.10 8.78 -7.08
N ARG A 370 -9.32 8.55 -6.02
CA ARG A 370 -8.17 9.40 -5.63
C ARG A 370 -6.88 8.64 -5.35
N THR A 371 -6.95 7.35 -5.07
CA THR A 371 -5.77 6.51 -4.80
C THR A 371 -5.86 5.16 -5.52
N THR A 372 -4.77 4.40 -5.48
CA THR A 372 -4.65 3.06 -6.05
C THR A 372 -4.07 2.15 -4.99
N THR A 373 -4.80 1.10 -4.62
CA THR A 373 -4.44 0.18 -3.54
C THR A 373 -3.20 -0.64 -3.93
N HIS A 374 -2.26 -0.81 -3.00
CA HIS A 374 -1.03 -1.63 -3.08
C HIS A 374 -0.50 -1.90 -4.52
N LEU A 375 -0.04 -0.85 -5.21
CA LEU A 375 0.32 -0.84 -6.63
C LEU A 375 1.03 -2.12 -7.11
N PHE A 376 0.57 -2.65 -8.25
CA PHE A 376 0.89 -3.94 -8.88
C PHE A 376 0.28 -5.18 -8.22
N ASN A 377 -0.05 -5.17 -6.92
CA ASN A 377 -0.66 -6.30 -6.25
C ASN A 377 -2.13 -6.41 -6.63
N ALA A 378 -2.59 -7.66 -6.80
CA ALA A 378 -3.99 -7.97 -7.10
C ALA A 378 -4.63 -7.07 -8.19
N MET A 379 -3.89 -6.72 -9.25
CA MET A 379 -4.42 -5.86 -10.32
C MET A 379 -3.95 -6.25 -11.73
N SER A 380 -4.53 -5.62 -12.74
CA SER A 380 -4.02 -5.61 -14.11
C SER A 380 -2.76 -4.74 -14.22
N GLY A 381 -1.67 -5.32 -14.71
CA GLY A 381 -0.34 -4.74 -14.67
C GLY A 381 0.02 -3.85 -15.87
N VAL A 382 1.33 -3.73 -16.11
CA VAL A 382 1.90 -3.06 -17.29
C VAL A 382 1.99 -4.06 -18.43
N ASP A 383 1.24 -3.80 -19.51
CA ASP A 383 1.24 -4.57 -20.76
C ASP A 383 1.23 -3.59 -21.95
N ASN A 384 1.94 -3.92 -23.02
CA ASN A 384 2.17 -3.03 -24.15
C ASN A 384 1.02 -3.01 -25.19
N HIS A 385 0.09 -3.95 -25.11
CA HIS A 385 -1.09 -4.06 -25.99
C HIS A 385 -2.42 -3.90 -25.23
N ARG A 386 -2.44 -4.25 -23.94
CA ARG A 386 -3.60 -4.20 -23.04
C ARG A 386 -3.22 -3.57 -21.69
N PRO A 387 -2.78 -2.30 -21.67
CA PRO A 387 -2.37 -1.61 -20.44
C PRO A 387 -3.50 -1.66 -19.39
N GLY A 388 -3.14 -2.01 -18.14
CA GLY A 388 -4.07 -2.18 -17.04
C GLY A 388 -4.16 -1.00 -16.07
N LEU A 389 -4.75 -1.25 -14.90
CA LEU A 389 -4.88 -0.30 -13.79
C LEU A 389 -3.52 0.27 -13.37
N ALA A 390 -2.48 -0.57 -13.27
CA ALA A 390 -1.13 -0.11 -12.91
C ALA A 390 -0.59 0.96 -13.87
N VAL A 391 -0.91 0.88 -15.17
CA VAL A 391 -0.49 1.91 -16.15
C VAL A 391 -1.26 3.20 -15.89
N ALA A 392 -2.58 3.14 -15.77
CA ALA A 392 -3.42 4.32 -15.54
C ALA A 392 -3.06 5.04 -14.23
N ALA A 393 -2.78 4.28 -13.16
CA ALA A 393 -2.30 4.78 -11.89
C ALA A 393 -0.94 5.49 -12.04
N LEU A 394 0.04 4.82 -12.67
CA LEU A 394 1.38 5.37 -12.85
C LEU A 394 1.40 6.65 -13.69
N THR A 395 0.58 6.75 -14.74
CA THR A 395 0.57 7.91 -15.66
C THR A 395 -0.36 9.06 -15.26
N ASN A 396 -1.12 8.94 -14.16
CA ASN A 396 -2.03 9.99 -13.69
C ASN A 396 -1.44 10.72 -12.48
N ASP A 397 -0.95 11.95 -12.67
CA ASP A 397 -0.27 12.74 -11.62
C ASP A 397 -1.20 13.34 -10.57
N GLU A 398 -2.52 13.27 -10.76
CA GLU A 398 -3.48 13.78 -9.78
C GLU A 398 -3.75 12.77 -8.65
N VAL A 399 -3.60 11.46 -8.93
CA VAL A 399 -3.96 10.37 -8.01
C VAL A 399 -2.76 9.81 -7.25
N TYR A 400 -3.03 9.37 -6.02
CA TYR A 400 -2.05 8.68 -5.19
C TYR A 400 -1.89 7.21 -5.63
N VAL A 401 -0.76 6.61 -5.27
CA VAL A 401 -0.52 5.17 -5.33
C VAL A 401 0.05 4.69 -4.00
N GLU A 402 -0.51 3.62 -3.47
CA GLU A 402 0.01 2.93 -2.29
C GLU A 402 1.13 1.96 -2.69
N LEU A 403 2.19 1.87 -1.89
CA LEU A 403 3.31 0.95 -2.12
C LEU A 403 3.69 0.22 -0.83
N VAL A 404 3.58 -1.11 -0.87
CA VAL A 404 4.19 -2.01 0.13
C VAL A 404 5.66 -2.21 -0.24
N ALA A 405 6.54 -1.44 0.41
CA ALA A 405 7.97 -1.37 0.06
C ALA A 405 8.84 -2.43 0.79
N ASP A 406 8.44 -3.70 0.74
CA ASP A 406 9.17 -4.82 1.37
C ASP A 406 10.17 -5.53 0.45
N GLY A 407 9.93 -5.46 -0.86
CA GLY A 407 10.70 -6.16 -1.90
C GLY A 407 10.16 -7.56 -2.22
N LEU A 408 9.02 -7.94 -1.63
CA LEU A 408 8.32 -9.21 -1.82
C LEU A 408 7.02 -8.99 -2.60
N HIS A 409 6.20 -8.01 -2.19
CA HIS A 409 4.99 -7.58 -2.89
C HIS A 409 5.34 -6.90 -4.22
N VAL A 410 6.31 -5.99 -4.19
CA VAL A 410 6.87 -5.35 -5.37
C VAL A 410 8.37 -5.52 -5.34
N GLU A 411 8.91 -6.29 -6.30
CA GLU A 411 10.35 -6.53 -6.43
C GLU A 411 11.11 -5.19 -6.63
N ARG A 412 12.27 -5.07 -5.98
CA ARG A 412 13.02 -3.80 -5.86
C ARG A 412 13.43 -3.19 -7.19
N SER A 413 13.70 -3.97 -8.25
CA SER A 413 14.03 -3.44 -9.58
C SER A 413 12.84 -2.76 -10.29
N VAL A 414 11.61 -2.95 -9.81
CA VAL A 414 10.40 -2.27 -10.30
C VAL A 414 10.25 -0.87 -9.70
N TRP A 415 10.74 -0.63 -8.47
CA TRP A 415 10.56 0.66 -7.78
C TRP A 415 11.07 1.87 -8.58
N PRO A 416 12.21 1.81 -9.30
CA PRO A 416 12.67 2.89 -10.17
C PRO A 416 11.74 3.23 -11.35
N ILE A 417 10.71 2.42 -11.64
CA ILE A 417 9.62 2.79 -12.55
C ILE A 417 8.63 3.68 -11.80
N VAL A 418 8.16 3.25 -10.63
CA VAL A 418 7.23 4.01 -9.77
C VAL A 418 7.80 5.39 -9.46
N LEU A 419 9.04 5.45 -8.98
CA LEU A 419 9.74 6.66 -8.55
C LEU A 419 10.03 7.66 -9.69
N ARG A 420 9.95 7.23 -10.96
CA ARG A 420 10.13 8.11 -12.14
C ARG A 420 8.82 8.50 -12.81
N ALA A 421 7.79 7.66 -12.72
CA ALA A 421 6.48 7.90 -13.33
C ALA A 421 5.52 8.64 -12.39
N LYS A 422 5.65 8.47 -11.07
CA LYS A 422 4.77 9.06 -10.05
C LYS A 422 5.46 10.25 -9.37
N PRO A 423 4.83 11.44 -9.30
CA PRO A 423 5.30 12.52 -8.42
C PRO A 423 5.47 12.05 -6.97
N ALA A 424 6.56 12.46 -6.32
CA ALA A 424 6.85 12.07 -4.93
C ALA A 424 5.79 12.56 -3.92
N THR A 425 4.96 13.53 -4.29
CA THR A 425 3.78 14.02 -3.54
C THR A 425 2.54 13.12 -3.69
N ARG A 426 2.66 12.01 -4.45
CA ARG A 426 1.58 11.06 -4.75
C ARG A 426 1.95 9.60 -4.46
N LEU A 427 3.13 9.35 -3.92
CA LEU A 427 3.51 8.04 -3.39
C LEU A 427 3.09 7.95 -1.91
N VAL A 428 2.32 6.93 -1.54
CA VAL A 428 1.96 6.63 -0.15
C VAL A 428 2.63 5.31 0.21
N LEU A 429 3.41 5.30 1.30
CA LEU A 429 3.85 4.04 1.90
C LEU A 429 2.72 3.53 2.80
N VAL A 430 2.42 2.24 2.66
CA VAL A 430 1.51 1.50 3.53
C VAL A 430 2.20 0.22 3.98
N SER A 431 1.82 -0.32 5.14
CA SER A 431 2.31 -1.64 5.52
C SER A 431 1.57 -2.75 4.78
N ASP A 432 0.24 -2.65 4.61
CA ASP A 432 -0.63 -3.81 4.32
C ASP A 432 -0.39 -4.94 5.37
N ALA A 433 0.02 -4.57 6.58
CA ALA A 433 0.45 -5.55 7.58
C ALA A 433 -0.75 -6.25 8.25
N ILE A 434 -0.54 -7.54 8.55
CA ILE A 434 -1.54 -8.40 9.18
C ILE A 434 -1.28 -8.58 10.68
N GLY A 435 -2.23 -9.21 11.40
CA GLY A 435 -2.13 -9.42 12.85
C GLY A 435 -0.84 -10.12 13.33
N LEU A 436 -0.23 -11.01 12.54
CA LEU A 436 1.06 -11.67 12.86
C LEU A 436 2.31 -10.79 12.62
N ALA A 437 2.15 -9.59 12.07
CA ALA A 437 3.28 -8.69 11.88
C ALA A 437 3.92 -8.33 13.24
N GLY A 438 5.23 -8.48 13.36
CA GLY A 438 5.95 -8.28 14.62
C GLY A 438 5.81 -9.40 15.67
N THR A 439 5.11 -10.52 15.39
CA THR A 439 5.08 -11.69 16.31
C THR A 439 6.03 -12.82 15.93
N GLY A 440 6.55 -12.81 14.71
CA GLY A 440 7.32 -13.92 14.13
C GLY A 440 6.45 -14.96 13.42
N ASP A 441 7.06 -16.07 13.03
CA ASP A 441 6.42 -17.16 12.29
C ASP A 441 5.21 -17.76 13.03
N GLY A 442 4.13 -18.04 12.30
CA GLY A 442 2.88 -18.50 12.89
C GLY A 442 1.72 -18.59 11.89
N ARG A 443 0.52 -18.88 12.39
CA ARG A 443 -0.71 -18.96 11.59
C ARG A 443 -1.85 -18.19 12.22
N MET A 444 -2.69 -17.57 11.41
CA MET A 444 -3.92 -16.89 11.84
C MET A 444 -5.02 -16.98 10.78
N TRP A 445 -6.20 -16.46 11.10
CA TRP A 445 -7.32 -16.33 10.18
C TRP A 445 -7.57 -14.85 9.84
N ILE A 446 -7.75 -14.53 8.57
CA ILE A 446 -8.05 -13.19 8.05
C ILE A 446 -9.19 -13.33 7.04
N GLY A 447 -10.32 -12.64 7.24
CA GLY A 447 -11.46 -12.71 6.32
C GLY A 447 -12.03 -14.13 6.12
N ASP A 448 -11.93 -14.99 7.14
CA ASP A 448 -12.27 -16.42 7.11
C ASP A 448 -11.35 -17.26 6.17
N LEU A 449 -10.13 -16.79 5.91
CA LEU A 449 -9.05 -17.51 5.22
C LEU A 449 -7.86 -17.77 6.17
N GLU A 450 -7.28 -18.98 6.14
CA GLU A 450 -6.08 -19.32 6.92
C GLU A 450 -4.81 -18.81 6.21
N VAL A 451 -3.96 -18.09 6.96
CA VAL A 451 -2.66 -17.59 6.50
C VAL A 451 -1.52 -18.12 7.37
N GLU A 452 -0.35 -18.28 6.77
CA GLU A 452 0.91 -18.62 7.45
C GLU A 452 1.94 -17.51 7.21
N VAL A 453 2.55 -17.03 8.30
CA VAL A 453 3.79 -16.23 8.23
C VAL A 453 4.96 -17.17 8.42
N ARG A 454 5.91 -17.11 7.48
CA ARG A 454 7.15 -17.89 7.54
C ARG A 454 8.32 -17.11 6.93
N ASN A 455 9.43 -17.01 7.65
CA ASN A 455 10.63 -16.28 7.21
C ASN A 455 10.34 -14.82 6.76
N GLY A 456 9.36 -14.16 7.39
CA GLY A 456 8.95 -12.80 7.00
C GLY A 456 8.04 -12.69 5.77
N GLU A 457 7.57 -13.80 5.19
CA GLU A 457 6.55 -13.81 4.14
C GLU A 457 5.19 -14.24 4.70
N CYS A 458 4.09 -13.54 4.39
CA CYS A 458 2.74 -14.01 4.69
C CYS A 458 2.05 -14.58 3.44
N ARG A 459 1.50 -15.79 3.54
CA ARG A 459 0.84 -16.49 2.41
C ARG A 459 -0.44 -17.20 2.84
N LEU A 460 -1.41 -17.29 1.93
CA LEU A 460 -2.58 -18.17 2.06
C LEU A 460 -2.13 -19.63 2.20
N VAL A 461 -2.63 -20.34 3.20
CA VAL A 461 -2.35 -21.78 3.39
C VAL A 461 -2.94 -22.63 2.25
N SER A 462 -4.02 -22.16 1.63
CA SER A 462 -4.74 -22.87 0.57
C SER A 462 -4.02 -22.94 -0.78
N ASP A 463 -3.26 -21.89 -1.15
CA ASP A 463 -2.65 -21.80 -2.49
C ASP A 463 -1.32 -21.01 -2.57
N GLY A 464 -0.79 -20.51 -1.45
CA GLY A 464 0.53 -19.88 -1.39
C GLY A 464 0.62 -18.45 -1.94
N ARG A 465 -0.49 -17.84 -2.39
CA ARG A 465 -0.52 -16.41 -2.76
C ARG A 465 -0.22 -15.53 -1.54
N LEU A 466 0.41 -14.38 -1.75
CA LEU A 466 0.64 -13.38 -0.68
C LEU A 466 -0.69 -12.94 -0.06
N ALA A 467 -0.68 -12.69 1.25
CA ALA A 467 -1.86 -12.37 2.03
C ALA A 467 -1.55 -11.25 3.04
N GLY A 468 -1.46 -10.02 2.53
CA GLY A 468 -0.87 -8.89 3.25
C GLY A 468 0.61 -9.14 3.56
N SER A 469 1.18 -8.27 4.39
CA SER A 469 2.60 -8.23 4.71
C SER A 469 2.88 -8.38 6.21
N VAL A 470 4.17 -8.33 6.56
CA VAL A 470 4.64 -8.14 7.95
C VAL A 470 5.64 -6.99 8.08
N ILE A 471 5.65 -6.04 7.13
CA ILE A 471 6.61 -4.92 7.14
C ILE A 471 6.15 -3.74 8.00
N ALA A 472 7.05 -3.23 8.84
CA ALA A 472 6.85 -1.98 9.57
C ALA A 472 7.15 -0.75 8.68
N LEU A 473 6.42 0.36 8.87
CA LEU A 473 6.62 1.57 8.04
C LEU A 473 8.03 2.18 8.15
N ASP A 474 8.70 2.10 9.29
CA ASP A 474 10.12 2.48 9.44
C ASP A 474 11.03 1.69 8.49
N THR A 475 10.72 0.41 8.29
CA THR A 475 11.42 -0.50 7.40
C THR A 475 11.07 -0.24 5.94
N ALA A 476 9.84 0.16 5.63
CA ALA A 476 9.45 0.65 4.31
C ALA A 476 10.19 1.95 3.92
N VAL A 477 10.34 2.90 4.87
CA VAL A 477 11.14 4.12 4.69
C VAL A 477 12.62 3.77 4.46
N ARG A 478 13.21 2.91 5.30
CA ARG A 478 14.59 2.40 5.14
C ARG A 478 14.82 1.78 3.76
N ASN A 479 13.88 0.96 3.32
CA ASN A 479 13.94 0.30 2.02
C ASN A 479 13.92 1.30 0.84
N LEU A 480 13.06 2.33 0.87
CA LEU A 480 13.09 3.38 -0.16
C LEU A 480 14.41 4.15 -0.18
N VAL A 481 14.96 4.51 1.00
CA VAL A 481 16.25 5.20 1.09
C VAL A 481 17.39 4.32 0.54
N ALA A 482 17.40 3.02 0.88
CA ALA A 482 18.35 2.06 0.32
C ALA A 482 18.22 1.88 -1.20
N ALA A 483 17.03 2.12 -1.78
CA ALA A 483 16.79 2.16 -3.22
C ALA A 483 17.17 3.51 -3.89
N GLY A 484 17.76 4.45 -3.13
CA GLY A 484 18.24 5.74 -3.64
C GLY A 484 17.22 6.88 -3.59
N VAL A 485 16.08 6.71 -2.88
CA VAL A 485 15.15 7.81 -2.64
C VAL A 485 15.72 8.75 -1.57
N PRO A 486 15.78 10.07 -1.78
CA PRO A 486 16.16 11.02 -0.74
C PRO A 486 15.29 10.88 0.52
N LEU A 487 15.91 10.86 1.70
CA LEU A 487 15.23 10.68 2.99
C LEU A 487 13.99 11.57 3.18
N PRO A 488 14.01 12.89 2.85
CA PRO A 488 12.82 13.73 2.86
C PRO A 488 11.62 13.16 2.09
N LEU A 489 11.84 12.59 0.91
CA LEU A 489 10.77 12.05 0.05
C LEU A 489 10.25 10.70 0.56
N ALA A 490 11.13 9.84 1.08
CA ALA A 490 10.73 8.58 1.71
C ALA A 490 9.91 8.82 2.99
N VAL A 491 10.34 9.76 3.84
CA VAL A 491 9.61 10.21 5.03
C VAL A 491 8.28 10.85 4.64
N ARG A 492 8.24 11.72 3.62
CA ARG A 492 7.00 12.33 3.11
C ARG A 492 5.97 11.27 2.69
N ALA A 493 6.42 10.22 2.00
CA ALA A 493 5.56 9.11 1.56
C ALA A 493 4.94 8.33 2.74
N ALA A 494 5.61 8.27 3.89
CA ALA A 494 5.11 7.63 5.11
C ALA A 494 4.45 8.58 6.11
N SER A 495 4.31 9.89 5.82
CA SER A 495 3.78 10.87 6.78
C SER A 495 2.82 11.87 6.13
N ARG A 496 3.34 12.93 5.47
CA ARG A 496 2.53 13.98 4.87
C ARG A 496 1.58 13.48 3.78
N ASN A 497 2.05 12.62 2.87
CA ASN A 497 1.22 12.14 1.75
C ASN A 497 -0.02 11.35 2.20
N PRO A 498 0.08 10.35 3.12
CA PRO A 498 -1.11 9.67 3.66
C PRO A 498 -2.07 10.62 4.38
N LEU A 499 -1.58 11.63 5.08
CA LEU A 499 -2.41 12.66 5.72
C LEU A 499 -3.13 13.56 4.70
N GLU A 500 -2.42 14.03 3.67
CA GLU A 500 -2.99 14.82 2.56
C GLU A 500 -4.08 14.02 1.81
N LEU A 501 -3.91 12.71 1.64
CA LEU A 501 -4.92 11.82 1.07
C LEU A 501 -6.20 11.80 1.92
N ILE A 502 -6.10 11.57 3.24
CA ILE A 502 -7.28 11.48 4.13
C ILE A 502 -7.80 12.84 4.63
N GLY A 503 -7.26 13.97 4.14
CA GLY A 503 -7.71 15.32 4.48
C GLY A 503 -7.25 15.83 5.85
N ALA A 504 -6.19 15.26 6.41
CA ALA A 504 -5.54 15.73 7.64
C ALA A 504 -4.29 16.56 7.30
N GLY A 505 -3.96 17.56 8.14
CA GLY A 505 -2.82 18.47 7.87
C GLY A 505 -2.32 19.24 9.08
N ASP A 506 -2.72 18.84 10.28
CA ASP A 506 -2.27 19.43 11.55
C ASP A 506 -0.96 18.81 12.06
N ARG A 507 -0.42 17.84 11.32
CA ARG A 507 0.80 17.07 11.59
C ARG A 507 1.38 16.56 10.27
N GLY A 508 2.51 15.85 10.35
CA GLY A 508 3.16 15.24 9.18
C GLY A 508 4.19 16.12 8.49
N THR A 509 4.43 17.33 9.01
CA THR A 509 5.57 18.18 8.63
C THR A 509 6.29 18.71 9.87
N LEU A 510 7.58 19.00 9.73
CA LEU A 510 8.34 19.74 10.73
C LEU A 510 8.19 21.23 10.44
N ALA A 511 7.18 21.86 11.05
CA ALA A 511 6.94 23.30 10.94
C ALA A 511 6.30 23.86 12.22
N PRO A 512 6.57 25.12 12.60
CA PRO A 512 5.86 25.80 13.68
C PRO A 512 4.34 25.72 13.54
N GLY A 513 3.66 25.44 14.66
CA GLY A 513 2.20 25.26 14.72
C GLY A 513 1.71 23.85 14.35
N GLN A 514 2.57 22.97 13.82
CA GLN A 514 2.22 21.56 13.67
C GLN A 514 2.21 20.85 15.03
N ARG A 515 1.34 19.85 15.16
CA ARG A 515 1.33 18.91 16.29
C ARG A 515 2.68 18.18 16.37
N ALA A 516 3.21 18.06 17.59
CA ALA A 516 4.47 17.37 17.86
C ALA A 516 4.26 15.85 17.91
N ASP A 517 3.95 15.29 16.74
CA ASP A 517 3.99 13.87 16.42
C ASP A 517 5.28 13.63 15.61
N LEU A 518 6.31 13.04 16.23
CA LEU A 518 7.69 12.94 15.69
C LEU A 518 8.28 11.54 15.87
N VAL A 519 9.24 11.17 15.03
CA VAL A 519 10.07 9.97 15.22
C VAL A 519 11.53 10.38 15.34
N GLU A 520 12.23 9.81 16.33
CA GLU A 520 13.68 9.93 16.48
C GLU A 520 14.33 8.64 15.96
N LEU A 521 15.20 8.78 14.94
CA LEU A 521 15.85 7.66 14.25
C LEU A 521 17.37 7.70 14.40
N ASP A 522 18.01 6.53 14.41
CA ASP A 522 19.47 6.40 14.35
C ASP A 522 20.03 6.56 12.92
N ASP A 523 21.36 6.43 12.76
CA ASP A 523 22.03 6.49 11.44
C ASP A 523 21.62 5.37 10.47
N ALA A 524 21.11 4.25 10.98
CA ALA A 524 20.51 3.17 10.19
C ALA A 524 19.01 3.38 9.95
N LEU A 525 18.47 4.55 10.36
CA LEU A 525 17.06 4.94 10.33
C LEU A 525 16.14 4.01 11.13
N SER A 526 16.65 3.36 12.18
CA SER A 526 15.86 2.54 13.12
C SER A 526 15.24 3.42 14.21
N VAL A 527 14.03 3.08 14.66
CA VAL A 527 13.28 3.88 15.64
C VAL A 527 13.88 3.78 17.04
N LEU A 528 14.41 4.89 17.54
CA LEU A 528 14.90 5.03 18.91
C LEU A 528 13.74 5.31 19.88
N ARG A 529 12.95 6.34 19.58
CA ARG A 529 11.78 6.76 20.36
C ARG A 529 10.82 7.59 19.51
N VAL A 530 9.58 7.68 19.97
CA VAL A 530 8.47 8.28 19.22
C VAL A 530 7.79 9.32 20.11
N MET A 531 7.57 10.51 19.56
CA MET A 531 6.79 11.56 20.21
C MET A 531 5.37 11.54 19.64
N LYS A 532 4.36 11.60 20.51
CA LYS A 532 2.95 11.82 20.13
C LYS A 532 2.40 12.94 20.99
N ARG A 533 1.89 14.00 20.37
CA ARG A 533 1.37 15.23 21.03
C ARG A 533 2.33 15.78 22.09
N GLY A 534 3.65 15.74 21.85
CA GLY A 534 4.67 16.19 22.80
C GLY A 534 5.11 15.18 23.88
N GLY A 535 4.42 14.06 24.05
CA GLY A 535 4.80 12.99 24.97
C GLY A 535 5.72 11.96 24.32
N TRP A 536 6.77 11.52 25.02
CA TRP A 536 7.73 10.51 24.53
C TRP A 536 7.33 9.08 24.90
N TYR A 537 7.44 8.19 23.93
CA TYR A 537 7.18 6.75 24.02
C TYR A 537 8.38 5.97 23.48
N PRO A 538 8.67 4.77 24.03
CA PRO A 538 9.79 3.95 23.57
C PRO A 538 9.56 3.42 22.15
N GLY A 539 10.61 3.46 21.32
CA GLY A 539 10.62 2.76 20.03
C GLY A 539 10.71 1.25 20.21
N ALA A 540 10.67 0.53 19.09
CA ALA A 540 11.06 -0.88 19.04
C ALA A 540 12.57 -1.07 19.32
N GLY A 541 13.37 -0.01 19.12
CA GLY A 541 14.84 -0.06 19.15
C GLY A 541 15.41 -0.65 17.85
N PRO A 542 16.74 -0.73 17.73
CA PRO A 542 17.37 -1.45 16.63
C PRO A 542 16.96 -2.93 16.70
N THR A 543 16.10 -3.34 15.79
CA THR A 543 15.77 -4.75 15.56
C THR A 543 17.07 -5.47 15.18
N GLY A 544 17.66 -6.19 16.14
CA GLY A 544 18.76 -7.12 15.85
C GLY A 544 18.29 -8.06 14.74
N ALA A 545 19.04 -8.13 13.65
CA ALA A 545 18.59 -8.71 12.40
C ALA A 545 17.99 -10.12 12.60
N THR A 546 16.67 -10.23 12.46
CA THR A 546 16.00 -11.51 12.26
C THR A 546 16.37 -11.99 10.86
N ALA A 547 17.33 -12.91 10.81
CA ALA A 547 17.92 -13.49 9.62
C ALA A 547 17.05 -14.56 8.95
#